data_AF-A0A917A3V1-F1
#
_entry.id   AF-A0A917A3V1-F1
#
_cell.length_a   1.000
_cell.length_b   1.000
_cell.length_c   1.000
_cell.angle_alpha   90.00
_cell.angle_beta   90.00
_cell.angle_gamma   90.00
#
_symmetry.space_group_name_H-M   'P 1'
#
loop_
_entity.id
_entity.type
_entity.pdbx_description
1 polymer ?
#
loop_
_entity_poly.entity_id
_entity_poly.type
_entity_poly.pdbx_seq_one_letter_code
_entity_poly.pdbx_strand_id
1 'polypeptide(L)'
;MPVQSLTYSELAEIWGISKEAARKKVEGLRLPRRIGNDGKARVQIDLEEVRHTPKASRPETVSPPGADPAGGLPASDAGDPEETGRSPSPEVLLLQGRVADLKSDLERERAERLAERDRADRLAGELNDRSRRLENLVDELLELAALRERLVASDRQHDEAEKRHVAELEKIAAAGRSEAERARAELEAWKAMPWWKRLAG
;
A
#
# COMPACT_ATOMS: atom_id res chain seq x y z
N MET A 1 -6.23 22.94 -29.97
CA MET A 1 -6.53 21.60 -30.50
C MET A 1 -7.05 20.72 -29.37
N PRO A 2 -8.34 20.35 -29.35
CA PRO A 2 -8.92 19.63 -28.22
C PRO A 2 -8.57 18.14 -28.30
N VAL A 3 -7.61 17.72 -27.49
CA VAL A 3 -7.32 16.29 -27.25
C VAL A 3 -8.55 15.68 -26.57
N GLN A 4 -9.26 14.79 -27.27
CA GLN A 4 -10.45 14.14 -26.73
C GLN A 4 -10.08 12.77 -26.15
N SER A 5 -10.65 12.43 -25.00
CA SER A 5 -10.51 11.12 -24.39
C SER A 5 -11.69 10.25 -24.79
N LEU A 6 -11.48 9.30 -25.68
CA LEU A 6 -12.53 8.46 -26.25
C LEU A 6 -12.28 6.99 -25.91
N THR A 7 -13.37 6.24 -25.74
CA THR A 7 -13.34 4.78 -25.60
C THR A 7 -13.16 4.10 -26.95
N TYR A 8 -12.74 2.83 -26.95
CA TYR A 8 -12.59 2.06 -28.20
C TYR A 8 -13.90 1.92 -29.00
N SER A 9 -15.05 1.94 -28.34
CA SER A 9 -16.37 1.90 -29.00
C SER A 9 -16.66 3.21 -29.71
N GLU A 10 -16.43 4.35 -29.06
CA GLU A 10 -16.65 5.67 -29.66
C GLU A 10 -15.69 5.90 -30.83
N LEU A 11 -14.44 5.43 -30.72
CA LEU A 11 -13.47 5.49 -31.83
C LEU A 11 -13.84 4.58 -33.00
N ALA A 12 -14.42 3.43 -32.72
CA ALA A 12 -14.89 2.50 -33.74
C ALA A 12 -16.07 3.10 -34.53
N GLU A 13 -16.99 3.79 -33.86
CA GLU A 13 -18.10 4.50 -34.47
C GLU A 13 -17.62 5.68 -35.33
N ILE A 14 -16.66 6.48 -34.84
CA ILE A 14 -16.10 7.61 -35.59
C ILE A 14 -15.34 7.15 -36.84
N TRP A 15 -14.62 6.04 -36.76
CA TRP A 15 -13.83 5.50 -37.88
C TRP A 15 -14.60 4.52 -38.77
N GLY A 16 -15.83 4.15 -38.42
CA GLY A 16 -16.64 3.18 -39.16
C GLY A 16 -16.03 1.77 -39.22
N ILE A 17 -15.29 1.36 -38.18
CA ILE A 17 -14.60 0.07 -38.10
C ILE A 17 -15.06 -0.74 -36.89
N SER A 18 -14.66 -2.02 -36.82
CA SER A 18 -14.93 -2.81 -35.62
C SER A 18 -14.12 -2.33 -34.42
N LYS A 19 -14.66 -2.54 -33.21
CA LYS A 19 -14.00 -2.20 -31.94
C LYS A 19 -12.60 -2.82 -31.80
N GLU A 20 -12.42 -4.03 -32.31
CA GLU A 20 -11.13 -4.72 -32.30
C GLU A 20 -10.13 -4.13 -33.31
N ALA A 21 -10.61 -3.71 -34.48
CA ALA A 21 -9.79 -3.00 -35.46
C ALA A 21 -9.35 -1.62 -34.92
N ALA A 22 -10.24 -0.91 -34.21
CA ALA A 22 -9.88 0.33 -33.52
C ALA A 22 -8.81 0.11 -32.45
N ARG A 23 -8.92 -0.97 -31.66
CA ARG A 23 -7.90 -1.36 -30.68
C ARG A 23 -6.55 -1.64 -31.33
N LYS A 24 -6.50 -2.45 -32.39
CA LYS A 24 -5.26 -2.76 -33.13
C LYS A 24 -4.65 -1.51 -33.75
N LYS A 25 -5.46 -0.56 -34.24
CA LYS A 25 -4.99 0.70 -34.80
C LYS A 25 -4.40 1.62 -33.75
N VAL A 26 -5.06 1.74 -32.59
CA VAL A 26 -4.52 2.46 -31.41
C VAL A 26 -3.19 1.85 -30.95
N GLU A 27 -3.09 0.53 -30.99
CA GLU A 27 -1.86 -0.20 -30.67
C GLU A 27 -0.74 0.04 -31.67
N GLY A 28 -1.05 0.01 -32.97
CA GLY A 28 -0.10 0.35 -34.04
C GLY A 28 0.40 1.79 -33.98
N LEU A 29 -0.48 2.74 -33.60
CA LEU A 29 -0.15 4.16 -33.47
C LEU A 29 0.52 4.53 -32.13
N ARG A 30 0.69 3.58 -31.21
CA ARG A 30 1.30 3.77 -29.88
C ARG A 30 0.70 4.95 -29.08
N LEU A 31 -0.61 5.17 -29.22
CA LEU A 31 -1.28 6.30 -28.57
C LEU A 31 -1.39 6.08 -27.05
N PRO A 32 -1.30 7.14 -26.24
CA PRO A 32 -1.36 7.04 -24.78
C PRO A 32 -2.74 6.54 -24.31
N ARG A 33 -2.72 5.49 -23.49
CA ARG A 33 -3.92 4.85 -22.93
C ARG A 33 -4.00 5.16 -21.44
N ARG A 34 -5.18 5.52 -20.96
CA ARG A 34 -5.47 5.64 -19.52
C ARG A 34 -6.71 4.84 -19.18
N ILE A 35 -6.69 4.18 -18.03
CA ILE A 35 -7.88 3.50 -17.50
C ILE A 35 -8.72 4.57 -16.81
N GLY A 36 -9.97 4.72 -17.25
CA GLY A 36 -10.93 5.67 -16.67
C GLY A 36 -11.51 5.16 -15.35
N ASN A 37 -12.16 6.05 -14.61
CA ASN A 37 -12.87 5.75 -13.34
C ASN A 37 -14.02 4.74 -13.53
N ASP A 38 -14.41 4.47 -14.76
CA ASP A 38 -15.40 3.48 -15.21
C ASP A 38 -14.79 2.10 -15.51
N GLY A 39 -13.49 1.91 -15.27
CA GLY A 39 -12.75 0.68 -15.59
C GLY A 39 -12.52 0.47 -17.09
N LYS A 40 -12.94 1.41 -17.95
CA LYS A 40 -12.78 1.31 -19.40
C LYS A 40 -11.51 2.04 -19.84
N ALA A 41 -10.80 1.45 -20.80
CA ALA A 41 -9.63 2.09 -21.40
C ALA A 41 -10.06 3.25 -22.31
N ARG A 42 -9.56 4.44 -22.00
CA ARG A 42 -9.72 5.66 -22.79
C ARG A 42 -8.41 5.99 -23.49
N VAL A 43 -8.51 6.41 -24.74
CA VAL A 43 -7.38 6.79 -25.58
C VAL A 43 -7.48 8.29 -25.82
N GLN A 44 -6.39 9.00 -25.57
CA GLN A 44 -6.30 10.42 -25.89
C GLN A 44 -5.92 10.57 -27.36
N ILE A 45 -6.82 11.14 -28.16
CA ILE A 45 -6.66 11.27 -29.60
C ILE A 45 -6.99 12.70 -30.02
N ASP A 46 -6.11 13.27 -30.84
CA ASP A 46 -6.44 14.41 -31.68
C ASP A 46 -7.08 13.87 -32.98
N LEU A 47 -8.37 14.14 -33.15
CA LEU A 47 -9.18 13.61 -34.26
C LEU A 47 -8.79 14.22 -35.61
N GLU A 48 -8.10 15.36 -35.64
CA GLU A 48 -7.68 16.00 -36.89
C GLU A 48 -6.44 15.33 -37.49
N GLU A 49 -5.55 14.77 -36.65
CA GLU A 49 -4.29 14.16 -37.06
C GLU A 49 -4.46 12.71 -37.55
N VAL A 50 -5.43 11.97 -37.00
CA VAL A 50 -5.64 10.54 -37.30
C VAL A 50 -6.89 10.33 -38.16
N ARG A 51 -6.84 10.77 -39.43
CA ARG A 51 -7.88 10.44 -40.42
C ARG A 51 -7.71 9.01 -40.95
N HIS A 52 -8.80 8.27 -41.01
CA HIS A 52 -8.83 6.96 -41.67
C HIS A 52 -8.96 7.14 -43.18
N THR A 53 -7.88 6.95 -43.93
CA THR A 53 -7.95 6.71 -45.37
C THR A 53 -8.16 5.20 -45.60
N PRO A 54 -9.33 4.75 -46.09
CA PRO A 54 -9.51 3.36 -46.47
C PRO A 54 -8.49 3.02 -47.56
N LYS A 55 -7.67 1.99 -47.32
CA LYS A 55 -6.73 1.49 -48.31
C LYS A 55 -7.56 0.77 -49.38
N ALA A 56 -7.50 1.26 -50.62
CA ALA A 56 -8.26 0.72 -51.73
C ALA A 56 -8.04 -0.79 -51.86
N SER A 57 -9.15 -1.55 -51.89
CA SER A 57 -9.15 -2.97 -52.21
C SER A 57 -8.52 -3.17 -53.58
N ARG A 58 -7.55 -4.08 -53.66
CA ARG A 58 -6.92 -4.52 -54.91
C ARG A 58 -8.03 -4.91 -55.92
N PRO A 59 -8.09 -4.34 -57.13
CA PRO A 59 -9.15 -4.66 -58.07
C PRO A 59 -9.07 -6.13 -58.47
N GLU A 60 -10.19 -6.83 -58.27
CA GLU A 60 -10.49 -8.12 -58.87
C GLU A 60 -10.37 -7.99 -60.38
N THR A 61 -9.50 -8.80 -60.97
CA THR A 61 -9.40 -8.97 -62.41
C THR A 61 -10.70 -9.60 -62.90
N VAL A 62 -11.53 -8.79 -63.55
CA VAL A 62 -12.71 -9.24 -64.29
C VAL A 62 -12.26 -10.12 -65.46
N SER A 63 -12.58 -11.41 -65.40
CA SER A 63 -12.69 -12.28 -66.57
C SER A 63 -14.18 -12.55 -66.84
N PRO A 64 -14.73 -12.23 -68.02
CA PRO A 64 -16.06 -12.69 -68.43
C PRO A 64 -15.97 -13.76 -69.56
N PRO A 65 -17.06 -14.41 -69.95
CA PRO A 65 -17.90 -15.32 -69.16
C PRO A 65 -18.14 -16.66 -69.91
N GLY A 66 -18.36 -17.77 -69.20
CA GLY A 66 -19.08 -18.91 -69.78
C GLY A 66 -18.64 -20.31 -69.35
N ALA A 67 -19.62 -21.05 -68.80
CA ALA A 67 -19.74 -22.50 -68.75
C ALA A 67 -18.96 -23.29 -67.68
N ASP A 68 -19.64 -23.49 -66.54
CA ASP A 68 -19.70 -24.80 -65.86
C ASP A 68 -20.28 -25.89 -66.82
N PRO A 69 -20.18 -27.22 -66.55
CA PRO A 69 -19.80 -27.85 -65.27
C PRO A 69 -18.88 -29.09 -65.34
N ALA A 70 -18.46 -29.53 -64.15
CA ALA A 70 -18.30 -30.92 -63.72
C ALA A 70 -17.06 -31.72 -64.15
N GLY A 71 -16.33 -32.21 -63.14
CA GLY A 71 -15.77 -33.56 -63.14
C GLY A 71 -14.29 -33.68 -62.80
N GLY A 72 -14.01 -34.37 -61.68
CA GLY A 72 -12.85 -35.26 -61.58
C GLY A 72 -11.56 -34.66 -61.02
N LEU A 73 -11.23 -35.06 -59.79
CA LEU A 73 -9.84 -35.18 -59.32
C LEU A 73 -9.02 -36.02 -60.33
N PRO A 74 -7.72 -35.73 -60.46
CA PRO A 74 -6.80 -36.86 -60.35
C PRO A 74 -5.74 -36.63 -59.27
N ALA A 75 -5.53 -37.71 -58.52
CA ALA A 75 -4.42 -37.91 -57.61
C ALA A 75 -3.08 -37.58 -58.29
N SER A 76 -2.24 -36.81 -57.60
CA SER A 76 -0.82 -36.69 -57.91
C SER A 76 -0.05 -37.37 -56.80
N ASP A 77 0.39 -38.57 -57.16
CA ASP A 77 1.43 -39.40 -56.57
C ASP A 77 2.79 -38.66 -56.50
N ALA A 78 3.69 -39.17 -55.67
CA ALA A 78 5.10 -38.78 -55.47
C ALA A 78 5.38 -37.52 -54.61
N GLY A 79 5.50 -37.73 -53.30
CA GLY A 79 6.28 -36.86 -52.41
C GLY A 79 7.52 -37.60 -51.91
N ASP A 80 8.69 -37.22 -52.42
CA ASP A 80 10.01 -37.73 -52.07
C ASP A 80 10.29 -37.67 -50.55
N PRO A 81 10.83 -38.73 -49.92
CA PRO A 81 11.42 -38.65 -48.59
C PRO A 81 12.92 -38.37 -48.69
N GLU A 82 13.34 -37.29 -49.37
CA GLU A 82 14.75 -36.87 -49.43
C GLU A 82 14.91 -35.36 -49.17
N GLU A 83 14.68 -34.95 -47.92
CA GLU A 83 15.08 -33.60 -47.48
C GLU A 83 15.72 -33.62 -46.09
N THR A 84 16.51 -34.67 -45.78
CA THR A 84 17.29 -34.78 -44.54
C THR A 84 18.79 -34.51 -44.71
N GLY A 85 19.25 -34.14 -45.91
CA GLY A 85 20.68 -33.94 -46.22
C GLY A 85 21.08 -32.54 -46.74
N ARG A 86 20.15 -31.59 -46.88
CA ARG A 86 20.47 -30.27 -47.42
C ARG A 86 21.11 -29.40 -46.34
N SER A 87 22.38 -29.03 -46.52
CA SER A 87 23.04 -28.08 -45.61
C SER A 87 22.20 -26.80 -45.50
N PRO A 88 21.94 -26.31 -44.28
CA PRO A 88 21.10 -25.14 -44.09
C PRO A 88 21.69 -23.95 -44.87
N SER A 89 20.81 -23.20 -45.52
CA SER A 89 21.17 -21.93 -46.19
C SER A 89 21.94 -21.04 -45.21
N PRO A 90 22.92 -20.24 -45.68
CA PRO A 90 23.63 -19.28 -44.83
C PRO A 90 22.69 -18.35 -44.05
N GLU A 91 21.53 -18.00 -44.62
CA GLU A 91 20.49 -17.21 -43.96
C GLU A 91 19.88 -17.95 -42.75
N VAL A 92 19.67 -19.27 -42.88
CA VAL A 92 19.15 -20.12 -41.80
C VAL A 92 20.16 -20.19 -40.66
N LEU A 93 21.46 -20.31 -40.96
CA LEU A 93 22.52 -20.30 -39.94
C LEU A 93 22.60 -18.95 -39.21
N LEU A 94 22.47 -17.83 -39.93
CA LEU A 94 22.44 -16.49 -39.32
C LEU A 94 21.22 -16.29 -38.42
N LEU A 95 20.05 -16.73 -38.86
CA LEU A 95 18.82 -16.67 -38.05
C LEU A 95 18.93 -17.58 -36.83
N GLN A 96 19.51 -18.77 -36.95
CA GLN A 96 19.75 -19.68 -35.82
C GLN A 96 20.69 -19.05 -34.79
N GLY A 97 21.78 -18.41 -35.24
CA GLY A 97 22.67 -17.64 -34.37
C GLY A 97 21.94 -16.52 -33.65
N ARG A 98 21.14 -15.73 -34.38
CA ARG A 98 20.36 -14.64 -33.78
C ARG A 98 19.31 -15.13 -32.78
N VAL A 99 18.68 -16.27 -33.04
CA VAL A 99 17.75 -16.90 -32.10
C VAL A 99 18.48 -17.38 -30.85
N ALA A 100 19.70 -17.90 -30.98
CA ALA A 100 20.52 -18.28 -29.83
C ALA A 100 20.87 -17.05 -28.97
N ASP A 101 21.30 -15.95 -29.59
CA ASP A 101 21.58 -14.69 -28.90
C ASP A 101 20.34 -14.17 -28.14
N LEU A 102 19.19 -14.09 -28.83
CA LEU A 102 17.94 -13.62 -28.22
C LEU A 102 17.47 -14.50 -27.07
N LYS A 103 17.71 -15.81 -27.13
CA LYS A 103 17.41 -16.72 -26.02
C LYS A 103 18.32 -16.45 -24.83
N SER A 104 19.62 -16.23 -25.07
CA SER A 104 20.58 -15.89 -24.02
C SER A 104 20.24 -14.56 -23.35
N ASP A 105 19.88 -13.53 -24.13
CA ASP A 105 19.44 -12.24 -23.62
C ASP A 105 18.17 -12.37 -22.78
N LEU A 106 17.18 -13.15 -23.24
CA LEU A 106 15.95 -13.40 -22.51
C LEU A 106 16.19 -14.13 -21.18
N GLU A 107 17.10 -15.11 -21.17
CA GLU A 107 17.50 -15.81 -19.94
C GLU A 107 18.19 -14.87 -18.96
N ARG A 108 19.07 -13.99 -19.46
CA ARG A 108 19.73 -12.97 -18.66
C ARG A 108 18.73 -11.99 -18.04
N GLU A 109 17.80 -11.45 -18.82
CA GLU A 109 16.76 -10.55 -18.30
C GLU A 109 15.87 -11.25 -17.25
N ARG A 110 15.54 -12.52 -17.47
CA ARG A 110 14.77 -13.32 -16.48
C ARG A 110 15.55 -13.48 -15.18
N ALA A 111 16.84 -13.78 -15.25
CA ALA A 111 17.70 -13.89 -14.08
C ALA A 111 17.83 -12.56 -13.33
N GLU A 112 18.02 -11.46 -14.06
CA GLU A 112 18.10 -10.11 -13.49
C GLU A 112 16.79 -9.70 -12.82
N ARG A 113 15.63 -9.98 -13.42
CA ARG A 113 14.33 -9.72 -12.79
C ARG A 113 14.08 -10.56 -11.55
N LEU A 114 14.51 -11.82 -11.54
CA LEU A 114 14.40 -12.66 -10.34
C LEU A 114 15.26 -12.09 -9.21
N ALA A 115 16.53 -11.75 -9.51
CA ALA A 115 17.43 -11.16 -8.54
C ALA A 115 16.92 -9.81 -8.01
N GLU A 116 16.27 -9.01 -8.85
CA GLU A 116 15.64 -7.75 -8.42
C GLU A 116 14.44 -7.99 -7.51
N ARG A 117 13.62 -9.01 -7.78
CA ARG A 117 12.52 -9.40 -6.89
C ARG A 117 13.05 -9.89 -5.55
N ASP A 118 14.10 -10.72 -5.54
CA ASP A 118 14.74 -11.18 -4.30
C ASP A 118 15.36 -10.03 -3.49
N ARG A 119 15.85 -8.98 -4.16
CA ARG A 119 16.29 -7.73 -3.51
C ARG A 119 15.12 -6.98 -2.90
N ALA A 120 14.04 -6.80 -3.67
CA ALA A 120 12.85 -6.10 -3.22
C ALA A 120 12.18 -6.80 -2.02
N ASP A 121 12.06 -8.13 -2.07
CA ASP A 121 11.47 -8.94 -0.99
C ASP A 121 12.30 -8.85 0.29
N ARG A 122 13.64 -8.84 0.19
CA ARG A 122 14.53 -8.59 1.34
C ARG A 122 14.32 -7.21 1.95
N LEU A 123 14.32 -6.16 1.12
CA LEU A 123 14.10 -4.80 1.61
C LEU A 123 12.70 -4.62 2.22
N ALA A 124 11.68 -5.26 1.64
CA ALA A 124 10.34 -5.27 2.21
C ALA A 124 10.31 -5.97 3.58
N GLY A 125 11.04 -7.09 3.72
CA GLY A 125 11.26 -7.77 5.00
C GLY A 125 11.90 -6.85 6.04
N GLU A 126 13.01 -6.18 5.68
CA GLU A 126 13.70 -5.24 6.57
C GLU A 126 12.81 -4.06 6.99
N LEU A 127 12.00 -3.52 6.08
CA LEU A 127 11.05 -2.44 6.38
C LEU A 127 9.97 -2.92 7.34
N ASN A 128 9.42 -4.12 7.13
CA ASN A 128 8.43 -4.70 8.02
C ASN A 128 9.00 -4.95 9.42
N ASP A 129 10.23 -5.45 9.51
CA ASP A 129 10.90 -5.66 10.79
C ASP A 129 11.18 -4.34 11.52
N ARG A 130 11.56 -3.28 10.79
CA ARG A 130 11.68 -1.93 11.35
C ARG A 130 10.34 -1.37 11.81
N SER A 131 9.25 -1.57 11.04
CA SER A 131 7.90 -1.14 11.43
C SER A 131 7.47 -1.80 12.74
N ARG A 132 7.63 -3.12 12.85
CA ARG A 132 7.31 -3.87 14.08
C ARG A 132 8.12 -3.39 15.28
N ARG A 133 9.42 -3.08 15.09
CA ARG A 133 10.24 -2.51 16.17
C ARG A 133 9.73 -1.14 16.61
N LEU A 134 9.31 -0.29 15.67
CA LEU A 134 8.73 1.00 16.00
C LEU A 134 7.39 0.86 16.73
N GLU A 135 6.54 -0.08 16.32
CA GLU A 135 5.28 -0.40 17.00
C GLU A 135 5.55 -0.83 18.45
N ASN A 136 6.48 -1.77 18.66
CA ASN A 136 6.86 -2.21 20.01
C ASN A 136 7.39 -1.05 20.88
N LEU A 137 8.23 -0.17 20.31
CA LEU A 137 8.75 0.99 21.05
C LEU A 137 7.65 1.99 21.39
N VAL A 138 6.64 2.16 20.53
CA VAL A 138 5.47 2.99 20.83
C VAL A 138 4.68 2.39 22.00
N ASP A 139 4.45 1.09 22.00
CA ASP A 139 3.77 0.39 23.10
C ASP A 139 4.56 0.53 24.42
N GLU A 140 5.88 0.34 24.40
CA GLU A 140 6.75 0.54 25.56
C GLU A 140 6.67 1.98 26.09
N LEU A 141 6.67 2.99 25.20
CA LEU A 141 6.53 4.39 25.62
C LEU A 141 5.17 4.68 26.25
N LEU A 142 4.09 4.07 25.76
CA LEU A 142 2.76 4.20 26.34
C LEU A 142 2.71 3.56 27.74
N GLU A 143 3.32 2.39 27.92
CA GLU A 143 3.42 1.75 29.24
C GLU A 143 4.22 2.60 30.23
N LEU A 144 5.36 3.16 29.80
CA LEU A 144 6.17 4.05 30.63
C LEU A 144 5.43 5.34 31.01
N ALA A 145 4.65 5.91 30.08
CA ALA A 145 3.81 7.06 30.38
C ALA A 145 2.74 6.73 31.44
N ALA A 146 2.07 5.59 31.31
CA ALA A 146 1.08 5.13 32.28
C ALA A 146 1.71 4.86 33.66
N LEU A 147 2.91 4.26 33.71
CA LEU A 147 3.65 4.07 34.96
C LEU A 147 4.03 5.40 35.62
N ARG A 148 4.48 6.37 34.83
CA ARG A 148 4.80 7.71 35.33
C ARG A 148 3.58 8.40 35.94
N GLU A 149 2.41 8.31 35.30
CA GLU A 149 1.17 8.87 35.83
C GLU A 149 0.76 8.22 37.15
N ARG A 150 0.92 6.89 37.27
CA ARG A 150 0.66 6.16 38.52
C ARG A 150 1.60 6.60 39.65
N LEU A 151 2.88 6.78 39.36
CA LEU A 151 3.85 7.28 40.35
C LEU A 151 3.47 8.68 40.84
N VAL A 152 3.17 9.60 39.91
CA VAL A 152 2.73 10.96 40.26
C VAL A 152 1.43 10.94 41.07
N ALA A 153 0.49 10.04 40.77
CA ALA A 153 -0.72 9.88 41.55
C ALA A 153 -0.42 9.34 42.97
N SER A 154 0.49 8.37 43.08
CA SER A 154 0.94 7.81 44.36
C SER A 154 1.60 8.88 45.24
N ASP A 155 2.49 9.70 44.68
CA ASP A 155 3.16 10.78 45.41
C ASP A 155 2.15 11.78 45.96
N ARG A 156 1.15 12.18 45.15
CA ARG A 156 0.05 13.05 45.62
C ARG A 156 -0.75 12.43 46.76
N GLN A 157 -1.03 11.12 46.68
CA GLN A 157 -1.73 10.41 47.76
C GLN A 157 -0.91 10.38 49.05
N HIS A 158 0.41 10.18 48.94
CA HIS A 158 1.31 10.26 50.09
C HIS A 158 1.35 11.67 50.69
N ASP A 159 1.51 12.71 49.87
CA ASP A 159 1.49 14.11 50.33
C ASP A 159 0.16 14.46 51.04
N GLU A 160 -0.97 14.00 50.50
CA GLU A 160 -2.27 14.20 51.13
C GLU A 160 -2.40 13.42 52.45
N ALA A 161 -1.92 12.18 52.50
CA ALA A 161 -1.92 11.39 53.72
C ALA A 161 -1.05 12.03 54.81
N GLU A 162 0.14 12.51 54.45
CA GLU A 162 1.02 13.24 55.35
C GLU A 162 0.35 14.52 55.87
N LYS A 163 -0.25 15.32 55.00
CA LYS A 163 -1.01 16.52 55.42
C LYS A 163 -2.14 16.19 56.38
N ARG A 164 -2.87 15.08 56.15
CA ARG A 164 -3.93 14.62 57.06
C ARG A 164 -3.36 14.22 58.41
N HIS A 165 -2.24 13.48 58.44
CA HIS A 165 -1.57 13.11 59.68
C HIS A 165 -1.05 14.32 60.45
N VAL A 166 -0.42 15.28 59.78
CA VAL A 166 0.03 16.52 60.44
C VAL A 166 -1.17 17.27 61.03
N ALA A 167 -2.25 17.44 60.27
CA ALA A 167 -3.46 18.11 60.77
C ALA A 167 -4.09 17.37 61.97
N GLU A 168 -4.04 16.04 62.00
CA GLU A 168 -4.50 15.24 63.13
C GLU A 168 -3.62 15.44 64.36
N LEU A 169 -2.30 15.41 64.20
CA LEU A 169 -1.36 15.69 65.30
C LEU A 169 -1.52 17.11 65.85
N GLU A 170 -1.75 18.10 64.98
CA GLU A 170 -2.03 19.48 65.41
C GLU A 170 -3.31 19.59 66.23
N LYS A 171 -4.38 18.86 65.84
CA LYS A 171 -5.62 18.79 66.63
C LYS A 171 -5.39 18.16 67.99
N ILE A 172 -4.66 17.04 68.06
CA ILE A 172 -4.32 16.37 69.32
C ILE A 172 -3.49 17.32 70.20
N ALA A 173 -2.50 17.99 69.63
CA ALA A 173 -1.67 18.96 70.36
C ALA A 173 -2.49 20.15 70.87
N ALA A 174 -3.44 20.67 70.08
CA ALA A 174 -4.34 21.74 70.50
C ALA A 174 -5.27 21.32 71.64
N ALA A 175 -5.83 20.11 71.57
CA ALA A 175 -6.64 19.53 72.64
C ALA A 175 -5.82 19.38 73.92
N GLY A 176 -4.61 18.79 73.82
CA GLY A 176 -3.71 18.63 74.96
C GLY A 176 -3.28 19.95 75.60
N ARG A 177 -3.03 21.00 74.80
CA ARG A 177 -2.77 22.36 75.32
C ARG A 177 -3.97 22.92 76.09
N SER A 178 -5.17 22.76 75.54
CA SER A 178 -6.41 23.24 76.18
C SER A 178 -6.69 22.51 77.50
N GLU A 179 -6.44 21.20 77.56
CA GLU A 179 -6.55 20.41 78.79
C GLU A 179 -5.51 20.82 79.82
N ALA A 180 -4.26 21.04 79.41
CA ALA A 180 -3.21 21.53 80.29
C ALA A 180 -3.51 22.92 80.86
N GLU A 181 -4.09 23.82 80.06
CA GLU A 181 -4.54 25.14 80.51
C GLU A 181 -5.69 25.03 81.53
N ARG A 182 -6.66 24.14 81.29
CA ARG A 182 -7.74 23.86 82.27
C ARG A 182 -7.18 23.33 83.59
N ALA A 183 -6.30 22.32 83.53
CA ALA A 183 -5.68 21.74 84.73
C ALA A 183 -4.85 22.78 85.50
N ARG A 184 -4.13 23.66 84.80
CA ARG A 184 -3.41 24.79 85.43
C ARG A 184 -4.37 25.76 86.11
N ALA A 185 -5.47 26.12 85.46
CA ALA A 185 -6.48 27.02 86.03
C ALA A 185 -7.15 26.42 87.27
N GLU A 186 -7.49 25.12 87.24
CA GLU A 186 -8.05 24.39 88.39
C GLU A 186 -7.08 24.35 89.56
N LEU A 187 -5.79 24.08 89.29
CA LEU A 187 -4.75 24.05 90.31
C LEU A 187 -4.53 25.43 90.94
N GLU A 188 -4.51 26.50 90.14
CA GLU A 188 -4.41 27.86 90.67
C GLU A 188 -5.67 28.26 91.46
N ALA A 189 -6.86 27.86 91.02
CA ALA A 189 -8.09 28.06 91.78
C ALA A 189 -8.05 27.35 93.14
N TRP A 190 -7.59 26.09 93.18
CA TRP A 190 -7.38 25.34 94.41
C TRP A 190 -6.33 26.01 95.32
N LYS A 191 -5.22 26.49 94.75
CA LYS A 191 -4.18 27.26 95.46
C LYS A 191 -4.64 28.64 95.93
N ALA A 192 -5.74 29.19 95.41
CA ALA A 192 -6.32 30.44 95.91
C ALA A 192 -7.30 30.23 97.08
N MET A 193 -7.79 29.00 97.29
CA MET A 193 -8.73 28.71 98.38
C MET A 193 -8.08 28.90 99.76
N PRO A 194 -8.78 29.39 100.78
CA PRO A 194 -8.26 29.40 102.15
C PRO A 194 -7.83 28.00 102.62
N TRP A 195 -6.74 27.91 103.39
CA TRP A 195 -6.12 26.63 103.79
C TRP A 195 -7.09 25.64 104.45
N TRP A 196 -8.06 26.13 105.23
CA TRP A 196 -9.08 25.30 105.87
C TRP A 196 -10.06 24.67 104.87
N LYS A 197 -10.33 25.31 103.72
CA LYS A 197 -11.13 24.70 102.64
C LYS A 197 -10.36 23.61 101.88
N ARG A 198 -9.03 23.69 101.85
CA ARG A 198 -8.19 22.67 101.20
C ARG A 198 -8.00 21.41 102.04
N LEU A 199 -8.24 21.48 103.35
CA LEU A 199 -8.15 20.33 104.27
C LEU A 199 -9.48 19.56 104.41
N ALA A 200 -10.60 20.14 103.96
CA ALA A 200 -11.95 19.60 104.16
C ALA A 200 -12.48 18.78 102.97
N GLY A 201 -11.76 18.74 101.85
CA GLY A 201 -12.05 17.92 100.67
C GLY A 201 -10.86 17.05 100.33
#